data_AF-M6D1E4-F1
#
_entry.id   AF-M6D1E4-F1
#
_cell.length_a   1.000
_cell.length_b   1.000
_cell.length_c   1.000
_cell.angle_alpha   90.00
_cell.angle_beta   90.00
_cell.angle_gamma   90.00
#
_symmetry.space_group_name_H-M   'P 1'
#
loop_
_entity.id
_entity.type
_entity.pdbx_description
1 polymer ?
#
loop_
_entity_poly.entity_id
_entity_poly.type
_entity_poly.pdbx_seq_one_letter_code
_entity_poly.pdbx_strand_id
1 'polypeptide(L)'
;MFAGGCKYHKSPEKRAEFIVKKISSELDLNDSQKKELYRIKDEILSKRKELKLQGPRIPTEALAEFRQPSLDEKKINKAFELEMNKMTEMRAFMTEKAIEFHAILTPEQRNKLVDLITEFQQKHRHHDD
;
A
#
# COMPACT_ATOMS: atom_id res chain seq x y z
N MET A 1 -21.90 -5.99 -1.99
CA MET A 1 -21.93 -5.00 -3.09
C MET A 1 -20.52 -4.44 -3.25
N PHE A 2 -20.03 -4.36 -4.49
CA PHE A 2 -18.64 -4.00 -4.79
C PHE A 2 -18.36 -2.52 -4.51
N ALA A 3 -17.17 -2.27 -3.95
CA ALA A 3 -16.70 -1.00 -3.41
C ALA A 3 -16.94 0.23 -4.31
N GLY A 4 -17.76 1.15 -3.82
CA GLY A 4 -17.87 2.52 -4.33
C GLY A 4 -16.90 3.43 -3.57
N GLY A 5 -15.63 3.46 -3.99
CA GLY A 5 -14.63 4.40 -3.46
C GLY A 5 -13.99 5.20 -4.60
N CYS A 6 -14.37 6.47 -4.70
CA CYS A 6 -13.82 7.56 -5.52
C CYS A 6 -13.11 7.18 -6.86
N LYS A 7 -13.80 7.42 -7.98
CA LYS A 7 -13.42 7.09 -9.38
C LYS A 7 -12.14 7.76 -9.93
N TYR A 8 -11.38 8.50 -9.12
CA TYR A 8 -10.28 9.37 -9.58
C TYR A 8 -8.86 8.75 -9.52
N HIS A 9 -8.65 7.59 -8.85
CA HIS A 9 -7.33 6.95 -8.72
C HIS A 9 -7.31 5.51 -9.25
N LYS A 10 -7.57 5.31 -10.55
CA LYS A 10 -7.75 3.98 -11.16
C LYS A 10 -6.48 3.10 -11.24
N SER A 11 -5.28 3.62 -11.01
CA SER A 11 -4.04 2.82 -11.05
C SER A 11 -3.18 3.03 -9.79
N PRO A 12 -2.35 2.04 -9.41
CA PRO A 12 -1.39 2.17 -8.31
C PRO A 12 -0.50 3.41 -8.45
N GLU A 13 -0.05 3.73 -9.67
CA GLU A 13 0.80 4.89 -9.96
C GLU A 13 0.07 6.20 -9.70
N LYS A 14 -1.17 6.34 -10.21
CA LYS A 14 -1.98 7.56 -9.98
C LYS A 14 -2.32 7.76 -8.50
N ARG A 15 -2.52 6.66 -7.77
CA ARG A 15 -2.75 6.70 -6.33
C ARG A 15 -1.49 7.11 -5.57
N ALA A 16 -0.34 6.53 -5.93
CA ALA A 16 0.95 6.86 -5.32
C ALA A 16 1.31 8.33 -5.59
N GLU A 17 1.09 8.82 -6.81
CA GLU A 17 1.29 10.22 -7.19
C GLU A 17 0.41 11.17 -6.37
N PHE A 18 -0.87 10.82 -6.18
CA PHE A 18 -1.77 11.60 -5.34
C PHE A 18 -1.30 11.65 -3.88
N ILE A 19 -0.87 10.51 -3.33
CA ILE A 19 -0.34 10.42 -1.96
C ILE A 19 0.90 11.31 -1.80
N VAL A 20 1.86 11.22 -2.73
CA VAL A 20 3.07 12.06 -2.67
C VAL A 20 2.74 13.54 -2.73
N LYS A 21 1.82 13.96 -3.62
CA LYS A 21 1.38 15.36 -3.70
C LYS A 21 0.71 15.82 -2.41
N LYS A 22 -0.17 15.00 -1.83
CA LYS A 22 -0.84 15.32 -0.57
C LYS A 22 0.18 15.46 0.57
N ILE A 23 1.03 14.46 0.79
CA ILE A 23 2.07 14.51 1.84
C ILE A 23 3.00 15.72 1.64
N SER A 24 3.44 15.97 0.40
CA SER A 24 4.34 17.09 0.10
C SER A 24 3.74 18.45 0.47
N SER A 25 2.43 18.61 0.23
CA SER A 25 1.71 19.85 0.52
C SER A 25 1.41 20.00 2.02
N GLU A 26 0.90 18.96 2.67
CA GLU A 26 0.44 19.05 4.07
C GLU A 26 1.60 19.19 5.06
N LEU A 27 2.76 18.61 4.73
CA LEU A 27 3.97 18.70 5.55
C LEU A 27 4.88 19.87 5.16
N ASP A 28 4.52 20.65 4.13
CA ASP A 28 5.35 21.73 3.59
C ASP A 28 6.78 21.24 3.27
N LEU A 29 6.90 20.13 2.55
CA LEU A 29 8.21 19.53 2.27
C LEU A 29 9.08 20.47 1.41
N ASN A 30 10.35 20.59 1.78
CA ASN A 30 11.33 21.29 0.94
C ASN A 30 11.73 20.44 -0.29
N ASP A 31 12.49 21.02 -1.21
CA ASP A 31 12.81 20.36 -2.49
C ASP A 31 13.64 19.08 -2.31
N SER A 32 14.54 19.05 -1.33
CA SER A 32 15.32 17.84 -1.01
C SER A 32 14.41 16.72 -0.48
N GLN A 33 13.52 17.05 0.45
CA GLN A 33 12.56 16.10 1.02
C GLN A 33 11.58 15.58 -0.02
N LYS A 34 11.10 16.45 -0.91
CA LYS A 34 10.25 16.05 -2.05
C LYS A 34 11.00 15.06 -2.94
N LYS A 35 12.24 15.35 -3.32
CA LYS A 35 13.04 14.47 -4.16
C LYS A 35 13.16 13.06 -3.57
N GLU A 36 13.44 12.96 -2.26
CA GLU A 36 13.50 11.68 -1.56
C GLU A 36 12.13 10.97 -1.52
N LEU A 37 11.05 11.71 -1.26
CA LEU A 37 9.70 11.13 -1.26
C LEU A 37 9.30 10.58 -2.64
N TYR A 38 9.67 11.25 -3.73
CA TYR A 38 9.46 10.77 -5.09
C TYR A 38 10.31 9.53 -5.39
N ARG A 39 11.58 9.48 -4.95
CA ARG A 39 12.42 8.27 -5.06
C ARG A 39 11.76 7.08 -4.34
N ILE A 40 11.35 7.28 -3.08
CA ILE A 40 10.66 6.26 -2.28
C ILE A 40 9.39 5.76 -2.98
N LYS A 41 8.58 6.67 -3.55
CA LYS A 41 7.39 6.32 -4.33
C LYS A 41 7.72 5.38 -5.49
N ASP A 42 8.75 5.71 -6.26
CA ASP A 42 9.14 4.92 -7.44
C ASP A 42 9.69 3.54 -7.03
N GLU A 43 10.45 3.46 -5.95
CA GLU A 43 10.93 2.21 -5.38
C GLU A 43 9.78 1.31 -4.87
N ILE A 44 8.79 1.89 -4.20
CA ILE A 44 7.58 1.19 -3.76
C ILE A 44 6.81 0.64 -4.96
N LEU A 45 6.64 1.44 -6.02
CA LEU A 45 5.96 1.00 -7.25
C LEU A 45 6.75 -0.12 -7.94
N SER A 46 8.08 -0.04 -7.94
CA SER A 46 8.96 -1.08 -8.48
C SER A 46 8.80 -2.39 -7.70
N LYS A 47 8.92 -2.35 -6.36
CA LYS A 47 8.79 -3.53 -5.50
C LYS A 47 7.40 -4.17 -5.62
N ARG A 48 6.35 -3.35 -5.75
CA ARG A 48 4.99 -3.85 -6.00
C ARG A 48 4.88 -4.65 -7.29
N LYS A 49 5.54 -4.19 -8.36
CA LYS A 49 5.58 -4.88 -9.66
C LYS A 49 6.39 -6.18 -9.58
N GLU A 50 7.55 -6.13 -8.92
CA GLU A 50 8.40 -7.30 -8.65
C GLU A 50 7.63 -8.41 -7.93
N LEU A 51 6.92 -8.05 -6.85
CA LEU A 51 6.09 -8.96 -6.06
C LEU A 51 4.75 -9.33 -6.73
N LYS A 52 4.44 -8.77 -7.89
CA LYS A 52 3.19 -9.00 -8.65
C LYS A 52 1.91 -8.74 -7.83
N LEU A 53 1.91 -7.75 -6.95
CA LEU A 53 0.76 -7.37 -6.08
C LEU A 53 -0.38 -6.66 -6.83
N GLN A 54 -0.55 -6.94 -8.11
CA GLN A 54 -1.62 -6.44 -8.97
C GLN A 54 -2.71 -7.50 -9.23
N GLY A 55 -2.52 -8.71 -8.70
CA GLY A 55 -3.45 -9.82 -8.84
C GLY A 55 -4.67 -9.76 -7.92
N PRO A 56 -5.62 -10.69 -8.10
CA PRO A 56 -6.77 -10.86 -7.21
C PRO A 56 -6.32 -11.21 -5.78
N ARG A 57 -7.13 -10.83 -4.78
CA ARG A 57 -6.86 -11.16 -3.36
C ARG A 57 -6.91 -12.66 -3.08
N ILE A 58 -7.69 -13.42 -3.86
CA ILE A 58 -7.75 -14.87 -3.78
C ILE A 58 -6.83 -15.40 -4.88
N PRO A 59 -5.80 -16.20 -4.56
CA PRO A 59 -4.91 -16.81 -5.54
C PRO A 59 -5.70 -17.63 -6.57
N THR A 60 -5.33 -17.54 -7.84
CA THR A 60 -5.99 -18.29 -8.92
C THR A 60 -5.91 -19.79 -8.69
N GLU A 61 -4.81 -20.27 -8.10
CA GLU A 61 -4.59 -21.67 -7.74
C GLU A 61 -5.60 -22.12 -6.66
N ALA A 62 -5.86 -21.28 -5.66
CA ALA A 62 -6.88 -21.56 -4.65
C ALA A 62 -8.28 -21.61 -5.30
N LEU A 63 -8.60 -20.69 -6.20
CA LEU A 63 -9.87 -20.70 -6.94
C LEU A 63 -10.03 -21.94 -7.85
N ALA A 64 -8.92 -22.45 -8.41
CA ALA A 64 -8.95 -23.63 -9.27
C ALA A 64 -9.31 -24.91 -8.51
N GLU A 65 -8.94 -25.02 -7.23
CA GLU A 65 -9.30 -26.16 -6.38
C GLU A 65 -10.81 -26.26 -6.15
N PHE A 66 -11.53 -25.12 -6.11
CA PHE A 66 -13.00 -25.13 -6.02
C PHE A 66 -13.72 -25.70 -7.25
N ARG A 67 -13.01 -25.97 -8.34
CA ARG A 67 -13.57 -26.64 -9.53
C ARG A 67 -13.30 -28.15 -9.53
N GLN A 68 -12.54 -28.67 -8.58
CA GLN A 68 -12.23 -30.09 -8.49
C GLN A 68 -13.37 -30.87 -7.81
N PRO A 69 -13.51 -32.19 -8.08
CA PRO A 69 -14.51 -33.03 -7.41
C PRO A 69 -14.36 -33.10 -5.88
N SER A 70 -13.16 -32.82 -5.36
CA SER A 70 -12.84 -32.74 -3.94
C SER A 70 -11.82 -31.63 -3.71
N LEU A 71 -11.95 -30.90 -2.59
CA LEU A 71 -11.00 -29.86 -2.21
C LEU A 71 -9.70 -30.46 -1.66
N ASP A 72 -8.57 -29.97 -2.14
CA ASP A 72 -7.25 -30.23 -1.54
C ASP A 72 -6.85 -29.06 -0.64
N GLU A 73 -7.08 -29.22 0.66
CA GLU A 73 -6.74 -28.22 1.68
C GLU A 73 -5.27 -27.77 1.62
N LYS A 74 -4.34 -28.70 1.37
CA LYS A 74 -2.89 -28.39 1.37
C LYS A 74 -2.54 -27.46 0.22
N LYS A 75 -3.14 -27.65 -0.95
CA LYS A 75 -2.92 -26.77 -2.10
C LYS A 75 -3.52 -25.39 -1.89
N ILE A 76 -4.71 -25.31 -1.30
CA ILE A 76 -5.37 -24.05 -0.97
C ILE A 76 -4.49 -23.25 0.00
N ASN A 77 -4.09 -23.86 1.12
CA ASN A 77 -3.24 -23.21 2.12
C ASN A 77 -1.90 -22.76 1.52
N LYS A 78 -1.23 -23.61 0.74
CA LYS A 78 0.03 -23.25 0.07
C LYS A 78 -0.11 -22.03 -0.86
N ALA A 79 -1.23 -21.92 -1.58
CA ALA A 79 -1.47 -20.77 -2.46
C ALA A 79 -1.65 -19.47 -1.66
N PHE A 80 -2.35 -19.53 -0.52
CA PHE A 80 -2.51 -18.38 0.37
C PHE A 80 -1.21 -18.00 1.08
N GLU A 81 -0.43 -18.97 1.56
CA GLU A 81 0.88 -18.74 2.18
C GLU A 81 1.82 -17.99 1.23
N LEU A 82 1.84 -18.37 -0.06
CA LEU A 82 2.64 -17.66 -1.06
C LEU A 82 2.24 -16.18 -1.19
N GLU A 83 0.94 -15.88 -1.18
CA GLU A 83 0.45 -14.51 -1.28
C GLU A 83 0.73 -13.71 0.02
N MET A 84 0.56 -14.35 1.18
CA MET A 84 0.90 -13.76 2.48
C MET A 84 2.39 -13.45 2.61
N ASN A 85 3.27 -14.28 2.06
CA ASN A 85 4.72 -14.05 2.06
C ASN A 85 5.08 -12.79 1.27
N LYS A 86 4.49 -12.57 0.09
CA LYS A 86 4.69 -11.32 -0.67
C LYS A 86 4.22 -10.10 0.11
N MET A 87 3.06 -10.21 0.78
CA MET A 87 2.55 -9.11 1.60
C MET A 87 3.46 -8.81 2.80
N THR A 88 4.02 -9.84 3.41
CA THR A 88 5.00 -9.72 4.51
C THR A 88 6.27 -9.03 4.03
N GLU A 89 6.78 -9.43 2.85
CA GLU A 89 7.95 -8.81 2.24
C GLU A 89 7.70 -7.34 1.87
N MET A 90 6.55 -7.03 1.28
CA MET A 90 6.16 -5.66 0.98
C MET A 90 6.03 -4.82 2.25
N ARG A 91 5.47 -5.38 3.34
CA ARG A 91 5.39 -4.68 4.64
C ARG A 91 6.77 -4.34 5.18
N ALA A 92 7.70 -5.30 5.16
CA ALA A 92 9.08 -5.07 5.62
C ALA A 92 9.73 -3.94 4.82
N PHE A 93 9.64 -4.00 3.49
CA PHE A 93 10.15 -2.97 2.59
C PHE A 93 9.53 -1.59 2.86
N MET A 94 8.19 -1.51 3.01
CA MET A 94 7.51 -0.26 3.34
C MET A 94 7.94 0.30 4.70
N THR A 95 8.26 -0.57 5.66
CA THR A 95 8.76 -0.16 6.99
C THR A 95 10.13 0.48 6.88
N GLU A 96 11.03 -0.10 6.10
CA GLU A 96 12.35 0.49 5.79
C GLU A 96 12.20 1.87 5.14
N LYS A 97 11.34 1.98 4.12
CA LYS A 97 11.07 3.26 3.45
C LYS A 97 10.42 4.30 4.37
N ALA A 98 9.57 3.88 5.29
CA ALA A 98 8.99 4.77 6.30
C ALA A 98 10.07 5.31 7.26
N ILE A 99 11.04 4.48 7.65
CA ILE A 99 12.19 4.91 8.46
C ILE A 99 13.04 5.93 7.69
N GLU A 100 13.35 5.65 6.41
CA GLU A 100 14.08 6.58 5.54
C GLU A 100 13.37 7.95 5.44
N PHE A 101 12.06 7.94 5.15
CA PHE A 101 11.29 9.18 5.06
C PHE A 101 11.22 9.92 6.40
N HIS A 102 10.98 9.22 7.51
CA HIS A 102 10.94 9.84 8.83
C HIS A 102 12.27 10.51 9.22
N ALA A 103 13.40 9.92 8.83
CA ALA A 103 14.73 10.44 9.13
C ALA A 103 14.98 11.84 8.55
N ILE A 104 14.42 12.15 7.38
CA ILE A 104 14.62 13.44 6.70
C ILE A 104 13.61 14.53 7.09
N LEU A 105 12.58 14.18 7.87
CA LEU A 105 11.57 15.14 8.35
C LEU A 105 12.06 15.88 9.59
N THR A 106 11.66 17.15 9.72
CA THR A 106 11.81 17.89 10.99
C THR A 106 10.83 17.36 12.05
N PRO A 107 11.06 17.65 13.35
CA PRO A 107 10.11 17.31 14.41
C PRO A 107 8.67 17.80 14.13
N GLU A 108 8.53 19.02 13.61
CA GLU A 108 7.23 19.61 13.27
C GLU A 108 6.55 18.84 12.14
N GLN A 109 7.30 18.48 11.10
CA GLN A 109 6.77 17.71 9.98
C GLN A 109 6.36 16.29 10.38
N ARG A 110 7.06 15.68 11.35
CA ARG A 110 6.68 14.36 11.90
C ARG A 110 5.34 14.43 12.64
N ASN A 111 5.10 15.49 13.41
CA ASN A 111 3.81 15.69 14.07
C ASN A 111 2.69 15.91 13.04
N LYS A 112 2.93 16.78 12.04
CA LYS A 112 1.98 16.97 10.91
C LYS A 112 1.67 15.66 10.18
N LEU A 113 2.66 14.79 10.00
CA LEU A 113 2.46 13.48 9.40
C LEU A 113 1.52 12.59 10.23
N VAL A 114 1.70 12.57 11.56
CA VAL A 114 0.82 11.82 12.47
C VAL A 114 -0.60 12.36 12.43
N ASP A 115 -0.77 13.68 12.47
CA ASP A 115 -2.08 14.34 12.40
C ASP A 115 -2.79 13.99 11.09
N LEU A 116 -2.08 14.09 9.96
CA LEU A 116 -2.57 13.77 8.63
C LEU A 116 -3.04 12.31 8.53
N ILE A 117 -2.26 11.36 9.08
CA ILE A 117 -2.62 9.93 9.09
C ILE A 117 -3.85 9.70 9.96
N THR A 118 -3.89 10.33 11.14
CA THR A 118 -5.00 10.20 12.10
C THR A 118 -6.31 10.73 11.52
N GLU A 119 -6.28 11.90 10.88
CA GLU A 119 -7.44 12.49 10.22
C GLU A 119 -7.96 11.59 9.10
N PHE A 120 -7.06 11.04 8.29
CA PHE A 120 -7.42 10.10 7.22
C PHE A 120 -8.10 8.84 7.78
N GLN A 121 -7.59 8.29 8.88
CA GLN A 121 -8.19 7.13 9.55
C GLN A 121 -9.59 7.45 10.07
N GLN A 122 -9.80 8.60 10.72
CA GLN A 122 -11.11 9.00 11.25
C GLN A 122 -12.13 9.17 10.13
N LYS A 123 -11.77 9.86 9.03
CA LYS A 123 -12.65 10.07 7.87
C LYS A 123 -13.11 8.76 7.21
N HIS A 124 -12.29 7.71 7.25
CA HIS A 124 -12.63 6.43 6.66
C HIS A 124 -13.39 5.48 7.61
N ARG A 125 -13.32 5.67 8.94
CA ARG A 125 -14.14 4.88 9.89
C ARG A 125 -15.64 5.20 9.76
N HIS A 126 -16.00 6.44 9.48
CA HIS A 126 -17.40 6.88 9.35
C HIS A 126 -18.12 6.39 8.08
N HIS A 127 -17.46 5.62 7.22
CA HIS A 127 -18.04 5.10 5.98
C HIS A 127 -18.36 3.59 6.05
N ASP A 128 -18.03 2.94 7.18
CA ASP A 128 -18.27 1.51 7.44
C ASP A 128 -19.38 1.26 8.50
N ASP A 129 -19.99 2.31 9.05
CA ASP A 129 -21.21 2.30 9.88
C ASP A 129 -22.44 2.70 9.04
#